data_AF-A0ABD2JNU9-F1
#
_entry.id   AF-A0ABD2JNU9-F1
#
_cell.length_a   1.000
_cell.length_b   1.000
_cell.length_c   1.000
_cell.angle_alpha   90.00
_cell.angle_beta   90.00
_cell.angle_gamma   90.00
#
_symmetry.space_group_name_H-M   'P 1'
#
loop_
_entity.id
_entity.type
_entity.pdbx_description
1 polymer ?
#
loop_
_entity_poly.entity_id
_entity_poly.type
_entity_poly.pdbx_seq_one_letter_code
_entity_poly.pdbx_strand_id
1 'polypeptide(L)'
;MFFCSLLEKGELPADFAALLPAKVAADINALLANKSLDSAQKIEKIDELMKTVPDEIIEKLPMPQHLAQLPAEVQAQIKKLCLETKHKSVEEKKEAFKAFAGTLPAEQRAIICKEKPSCGK
;
A
#
# COMPACT_ATOMS: atom_id res chain seq x y z
N MET A 1 -1.61 3.26 -1.41
CA MET A 1 -0.55 3.07 -2.44
C MET A 1 0.16 1.72 -2.35
N PHE A 2 0.55 1.23 -1.16
CA PHE A 2 1.15 -0.11 -1.02
C PHE A 2 0.31 -1.25 -1.62
N PHE A 3 -1.02 -1.17 -1.47
CA PHE A 3 -1.95 -2.21 -1.94
C PHE A 3 -2.38 -2.05 -3.39
N CYS A 4 -2.05 -0.94 -4.07
CA CYS A 4 -2.37 -0.78 -5.49
C CYS A 4 -1.65 -1.83 -6.34
N SER A 5 -0.43 -2.19 -5.97
CA SER A 5 0.31 -3.28 -6.64
C SER A 5 -0.31 -4.66 -6.40
N LEU A 6 -1.11 -4.83 -5.34
CA LEU A 6 -1.81 -6.10 -5.05
C LEU A 6 -3.03 -6.31 -5.94
N LEU A 7 -3.66 -5.23 -6.38
CA LEU A 7 -4.79 -5.28 -7.32
C LEU A 7 -4.38 -5.70 -8.73
N GLU A 8 -3.15 -5.40 -9.15
CA GLU A 8 -2.65 -5.84 -10.47
C GLU A 8 -2.43 -7.34 -10.55
N LYS A 9 -2.06 -7.99 -9.44
CA LYS A 9 -1.86 -9.46 -9.41
C LYS A 9 -3.17 -10.23 -9.21
N GLY A 10 -4.21 -9.60 -8.67
CA GLY A 10 -5.50 -10.26 -8.40
C GLY A 10 -5.48 -11.22 -7.21
N GLU A 11 -4.34 -11.38 -6.55
CA GLU A 11 -4.14 -12.24 -5.38
C GLU A 11 -3.17 -11.59 -4.39
N LEU A 12 -3.40 -11.85 -3.10
CA LEU A 12 -2.50 -11.42 -2.03
C LEU A 12 -1.28 -12.36 -1.99
N PRO A 13 -0.03 -11.86 -2.13
CA PRO A 13 1.17 -12.67 -2.00
C PRO A 13 1.20 -13.42 -0.68
N ALA A 14 1.69 -14.66 -0.70
CA ALA A 14 1.75 -15.52 0.48
C ALA A 14 2.49 -14.87 1.65
N ASP A 15 3.60 -14.16 1.39
CA ASP A 15 4.35 -13.42 2.41
C ASP A 15 3.52 -12.32 3.11
N PHE A 16 2.61 -11.67 2.37
CA PHE A 16 1.69 -10.69 2.95
C PHE A 16 0.57 -11.39 3.72
N ALA A 17 0.00 -12.44 3.15
CA ALA A 17 -1.08 -13.21 3.77
C ALA A 17 -0.65 -13.86 5.10
N ALA A 18 0.60 -14.30 5.21
CA ALA A 18 1.15 -14.93 6.40
C ALA A 18 1.33 -13.97 7.57
N LEU A 19 1.48 -12.67 7.30
CA LEU A 19 1.69 -11.64 8.31
C LEU A 19 0.38 -10.97 8.73
N LEU A 20 -0.56 -10.81 7.80
CA LEU A 20 -1.87 -10.25 8.10
C LEU A 20 -2.71 -11.21 8.96
N PRO A 21 -3.62 -10.70 9.80
CA PRO A 21 -4.59 -11.54 10.48
C PRO A 21 -5.37 -12.38 9.47
N ALA A 22 -5.54 -13.68 9.74
CA ALA A 22 -6.18 -14.63 8.82
C ALA A 22 -7.54 -14.13 8.28
N LYS A 23 -8.32 -13.48 9.16
CA LYS A 23 -9.59 -12.86 8.78
C LYS A 23 -9.40 -11.74 7.74
N VAL A 24 -8.47 -10.82 7.97
CA VAL A 24 -8.18 -9.69 7.07
C VAL A 24 -7.63 -10.21 5.73
N ALA A 25 -6.72 -11.18 5.75
CA ALA A 25 -6.17 -11.76 4.53
C ALA A 25 -7.26 -12.46 3.68
N ALA A 26 -8.20 -13.17 4.31
CA ALA A 26 -9.33 -13.78 3.63
C ALA A 26 -10.28 -12.74 3.04
N ASP A 27 -10.62 -11.69 3.80
CA ASP A 27 -11.49 -10.60 3.34
C ASP A 27 -10.84 -9.85 2.15
N ILE A 28 -9.53 -9.57 2.20
CA ILE A 28 -8.79 -8.94 1.08
C ILE A 28 -8.81 -9.85 -0.16
N ASN A 29 -8.51 -11.15 -0.02
CA ASN A 29 -8.57 -12.07 -1.16
C ASN A 29 -9.98 -12.15 -1.77
N ALA A 30 -11.02 -12.16 -0.95
CA ALA A 30 -12.40 -12.11 -1.45
C ALA A 30 -12.69 -10.83 -2.24
N LEU A 31 -12.19 -9.68 -1.78
CA LEU A 31 -12.30 -8.40 -2.51
C LEU A 31 -11.51 -8.40 -3.82
N LEU A 32 -10.30 -8.96 -3.83
CA LEU A 32 -9.47 -9.08 -5.03
C LEU A 32 -10.13 -9.98 -6.07
N ALA A 33 -10.64 -11.14 -5.64
CA ALA A 33 -11.37 -12.10 -6.48
C ALA A 33 -12.74 -11.59 -6.96
N ASN A 34 -13.34 -10.62 -6.26
CA ASN A 34 -14.63 -10.07 -6.63
C ASN A 34 -14.54 -9.28 -7.94
N LYS A 35 -15.13 -9.80 -9.02
CA LYS A 35 -15.11 -9.15 -10.34
C LYS A 35 -16.16 -8.04 -10.49
N SER A 36 -17.07 -7.89 -9.54
CA SER A 36 -18.13 -6.89 -9.57
C SER A 36 -17.71 -5.53 -9.00
N LEU A 37 -16.59 -5.47 -8.26
CA LEU A 37 -16.08 -4.22 -7.70
C LEU A 37 -14.99 -3.63 -8.61
N ASP A 38 -15.08 -2.33 -8.86
CA ASP A 38 -14.01 -1.57 -9.49
C ASP A 38 -12.75 -1.51 -8.61
N SER A 39 -11.60 -1.29 -9.25
CA SER A 39 -10.32 -1.18 -8.55
C SER A 39 -10.36 -0.13 -7.44
N ALA A 40 -11.02 1.01 -7.65
CA ALA A 40 -11.16 2.05 -6.62
C ALA A 40 -11.94 1.55 -5.39
N GLN A 41 -13.08 0.89 -5.62
CA GLN A 41 -13.92 0.30 -4.57
C GLN A 41 -13.18 -0.80 -3.80
N LYS A 42 -12.38 -1.62 -4.50
CA LYS A 42 -11.53 -2.63 -3.85
C LYS A 42 -10.48 -1.97 -2.97
N ILE A 43 -9.81 -0.91 -3.44
CA ILE A 43 -8.81 -0.17 -2.66
C ILE A 43 -9.46 0.37 -1.40
N GLU A 44 -10.62 1.02 -1.51
CA GLU A 44 -11.32 1.60 -0.35
C GLU A 44 -11.62 0.54 0.71
N LYS A 45 -12.22 -0.59 0.31
CA LYS A 45 -12.55 -1.67 1.25
C LYS A 45 -11.31 -2.34 1.84
N ILE A 46 -10.26 -2.54 1.05
CA ILE A 46 -8.98 -3.05 1.55
C ILE A 46 -8.36 -2.04 2.53
N ASP A 47 -8.45 -0.74 2.26
CA ASP A 47 -7.95 0.31 3.15
C ASP A 47 -8.68 0.30 4.50
N GLU A 48 -10.01 0.15 4.50
CA GLU A 48 -10.78 -0.02 5.74
C GLU A 48 -10.37 -1.26 6.52
N LEU A 49 -10.17 -2.40 5.86
CA LEU A 49 -9.66 -3.60 6.52
C LEU A 49 -8.27 -3.36 7.13
N MET A 50 -7.41 -2.64 6.42
CA MET A 50 -6.06 -2.31 6.90
C MET A 50 -6.07 -1.38 8.13
N LYS A 51 -7.08 -0.53 8.31
CA LYS A 51 -7.25 0.26 9.54
C LYS A 51 -7.46 -0.61 10.78
N THR A 52 -8.00 -1.83 10.60
CA THR A 52 -8.22 -2.80 11.68
C THR A 52 -6.98 -3.62 12.04
N VAL A 53 -5.95 -3.61 11.18
CA VAL A 53 -4.71 -4.37 11.39
C VAL A 53 -3.85 -3.64 12.44
N PRO A 54 -3.32 -4.33 13.46
CA PRO A 54 -2.46 -3.70 14.47
C PRO A 54 -1.12 -3.23 13.88
N ASP A 55 -0.57 -2.18 14.47
CA ASP A 55 0.63 -1.49 13.96
C ASP A 55 1.87 -2.41 13.93
N GLU A 56 1.98 -3.31 14.91
CA GLU A 56 3.04 -4.32 14.97
C GLU A 56 3.08 -5.24 13.74
N ILE A 57 1.92 -5.52 13.14
CA ILE A 57 1.83 -6.32 11.92
C ILE A 57 2.22 -5.48 10.72
N ILE A 58 1.79 -4.22 10.66
CA ILE A 58 2.13 -3.29 9.57
C ILE A 58 3.64 -3.06 9.52
N GLU A 59 4.32 -2.93 10.66
CA GLU A 59 5.78 -2.79 10.73
C GLU A 59 6.53 -4.02 10.21
N LYS A 60 5.94 -5.20 10.43
CA LYS A 60 6.48 -6.48 9.95
C LYS A 60 6.19 -6.74 8.47
N LEU A 61 5.27 -5.99 7.84
CA LEU A 61 4.97 -6.19 6.43
C LEU A 61 6.23 -5.95 5.58
N PRO A 62 6.56 -6.88 4.68
CA PRO A 62 7.70 -6.72 3.78
C PRO A 62 7.41 -5.53 2.87
N MET A 63 8.42 -4.67 2.69
CA MET A 63 8.31 -3.62 1.69
C MET A 63 8.26 -4.26 0.29
N PRO A 64 7.44 -3.72 -0.62
CA PRO A 64 7.40 -4.20 -1.99
C PRO A 64 8.79 -4.08 -2.61
N GLN A 65 9.16 -5.06 -3.45
CA GLN A 65 10.50 -5.12 -4.05
C GLN A 65 10.90 -3.84 -4.80
N HIS A 66 9.95 -3.11 -5.37
CA HIS A 66 10.24 -1.83 -6.01
C HIS A 66 10.71 -0.75 -5.02
N LEU A 67 10.32 -0.80 -3.74
CA LEU A 67 10.82 0.12 -2.71
C LEU A 67 12.09 -0.41 -2.04
N ALA A 68 12.37 -1.71 -2.16
CA ALA A 68 13.58 -2.32 -1.58
C ALA A 68 14.88 -1.78 -2.22
N GLN A 69 14.80 -1.21 -3.43
CA GLN A 69 15.92 -0.51 -4.09
C GLN A 69 16.17 0.91 -3.55
N LEU A 70 15.31 1.44 -2.66
CA LEU A 70 15.53 2.74 -2.02
C LEU A 70 16.53 2.63 -0.87
N PRO A 71 17.19 3.73 -0.46
CA PRO A 71 18.04 3.74 0.72
C PRO A 71 17.27 3.34 1.99
N ALA A 72 17.94 2.70 2.95
CA ALA A 72 17.33 2.28 4.21
C ALA A 72 16.65 3.43 4.97
N GLU A 73 17.20 4.65 4.88
CA GLU A 73 16.60 5.84 5.47
C GLU A 73 15.23 6.16 4.85
N VAL A 74 15.13 6.14 3.53
CA VAL A 74 13.88 6.37 2.80
C VAL A 74 12.87 5.27 3.10
N GLN A 75 13.34 4.02 3.16
CA GLN A 75 12.51 2.87 3.53
C GLN A 75 11.88 3.04 4.92
N ALA A 76 12.67 3.46 5.92
CA ALA A 76 12.20 3.72 7.27
C ALA A 76 11.16 4.86 7.30
N GLN A 77 11.39 5.94 6.55
CA GLN A 77 10.43 7.05 6.47
C GLN A 77 9.12 6.62 5.79
N ILE A 78 9.18 5.80 4.76
CA ILE A 78 7.97 5.25 4.12
C ILE A 78 7.18 4.37 5.10
N LYS A 79 7.84 3.52 5.88
CA LYS A 79 7.18 2.70 6.91
C LYS A 79 6.50 3.58 7.94
N LYS A 80 7.22 4.58 8.47
CA LYS A 80 6.67 5.55 9.43
C LYS A 80 5.45 6.28 8.85
N LEU A 81 5.55 6.76 7.61
CA LEU A 81 4.46 7.43 6.91
C LEU A 81 3.24 6.51 6.75
N CYS A 82 3.44 5.22 6.48
CA CYS A 82 2.36 4.25 6.38
C CYS A 82 1.61 4.07 7.71
N LEU A 83 2.33 4.09 8.84
CA LEU A 83 1.73 4.02 10.17
C LEU A 83 0.97 5.31 10.51
N GLU A 84 1.61 6.47 10.31
CA GLU A 84 1.01 7.77 10.64
C GLU A 84 -0.24 8.08 9.79
N THR A 85 -0.24 7.61 8.54
CA THR A 85 -1.37 7.82 7.63
C THR A 85 -2.38 6.67 7.67
N LYS A 86 -2.18 5.60 8.45
CA LYS A 86 -3.03 4.40 8.50
C LYS A 86 -4.52 4.71 8.59
N HIS A 87 -4.91 5.62 9.48
CA HIS A 87 -6.31 5.97 9.73
C HIS A 87 -6.86 7.04 8.78
N LYS A 88 -6.01 7.65 7.96
CA LYS A 88 -6.39 8.67 6.99
C LYS A 88 -7.03 8.08 5.73
N SER A 89 -7.67 8.93 4.94
CA SER A 89 -8.25 8.55 3.66
C SER A 89 -7.18 8.18 2.63
N VAL A 90 -7.56 7.40 1.61
CA VAL A 90 -6.66 6.98 0.52
C VAL A 90 -6.04 8.19 -0.19
N GLU A 91 -6.81 9.26 -0.36
CA GLU A 91 -6.34 10.54 -0.93
C GLU A 91 -5.29 11.22 -0.05
N GLU A 92 -5.56 11.38 1.25
CA GLU A 92 -4.59 11.97 2.19
C GLU A 92 -3.30 11.15 2.27
N LYS A 93 -3.41 9.82 2.26
CA LYS A 93 -2.26 8.91 2.16
C LYS A 93 -1.47 9.22 0.89
N LYS A 94 -2.15 9.30 -0.25
CA LYS A 94 -1.51 9.60 -1.55
C LYS A 94 -0.83 10.96 -1.55
N GLU A 95 -1.46 11.99 -1.00
CA GLU A 95 -0.87 13.33 -0.87
C GLU A 95 0.35 13.33 0.04
N ALA A 96 0.28 12.68 1.20
CA ALA A 96 1.41 12.60 2.12
C ALA A 96 2.61 11.87 1.49
N PHE A 97 2.36 10.76 0.79
CA PHE A 97 3.39 10.04 0.03
C PHE A 97 3.94 10.86 -1.13
N LYS A 98 3.09 11.62 -1.84
CA LYS A 98 3.52 12.52 -2.91
C LYS A 98 4.38 13.67 -2.38
N ALA A 99 4.01 14.25 -1.23
CA ALA A 99 4.77 15.30 -0.56
C ALA A 99 6.14 14.77 -0.13
N PHE A 100 6.18 13.60 0.50
CA PHE A 100 7.42 12.91 0.85
C PHE A 100 8.28 12.59 -0.39
N ALA A 101 7.69 12.04 -1.45
CA ALA A 101 8.39 11.79 -2.69
C ALA A 101 8.92 13.09 -3.34
N GLY A 102 8.27 14.23 -3.09
CA GLY A 102 8.70 15.55 -3.52
C GLY A 102 9.95 16.08 -2.82
N THR A 103 10.27 15.58 -1.62
CA THR A 103 11.51 15.94 -0.90
C THR A 103 12.70 15.09 -1.31
N LEU A 104 12.45 13.99 -2.03
CA LEU A 104 13.47 13.05 -2.48
C LEU A 104 14.00 13.38 -3.88
N PRO A 105 15.24 12.96 -4.20
CA PRO A 105 15.82 13.13 -5.53
C PRO A 105 15.01 12.41 -6.61
N ALA A 106 15.09 12.91 -7.85
CA ALA A 106 14.26 12.47 -8.97
C ALA A 106 14.28 10.94 -9.20
N GLU A 107 15.44 10.31 -8.99
CA GLU A 107 15.63 8.88 -9.14
C GLU A 107 14.81 8.07 -8.12
N GLN A 108 14.82 8.50 -6.85
CA GLN A 108 14.03 7.88 -5.77
C GLN A 108 12.54 8.19 -5.92
N ARG A 109 12.21 9.42 -6.34
CA ARG A 109 10.84 9.82 -6.64
C ARG A 109 10.23 8.96 -7.75
N ALA A 110 10.98 8.66 -8.81
CA ALA A 110 10.51 7.80 -9.90
C ALA A 110 10.22 6.36 -9.45
N ILE A 111 10.91 5.90 -8.41
CA ILE A 111 10.71 4.57 -7.80
C ILE A 111 9.42 4.54 -6.97
N ILE A 112 9.21 5.56 -6.13
CA ILE A 112 8.04 5.67 -5.24
C ILE A 112 6.77 6.01 -6.04
N CYS A 113 6.87 7.04 -6.89
CA CYS A 113 5.85 7.43 -7.85
C CYS A 113 6.14 6.73 -9.19
N LYS A 114 6.25 5.40 -9.21
CA LYS A 114 6.24 4.67 -10.49
C LYS A 114 4.87 4.87 -11.11
N GLU A 115 4.78 5.96 -11.84
CA GLU A 115 3.57 6.52 -12.42
C GLU A 115 2.98 5.46 -13.35
N LYS A 116 1.90 4.81 -12.92
CA LYS A 116 0.89 4.39 -13.89
C LYS A 116 -0.09 5.55 -14.03
N PRO A 117 -0.31 6.06 -15.25
CA PRO A 117 -1.15 7.22 -15.53
C PRO A 117 -2.66 6.88 -15.45
N SER A 118 -3.11 6.10 -14.46
CA SER A 118 -4.49 5.62 -14.41
C SER A 118 -5.17 5.63 -13.04
N CYS A 119 -4.66 6.38 -12.06
CA CYS A 119 -5.56 6.90 -11.02
C CYS A 119 -6.23 8.15 -11.62
N GLY A 120 -7.04 7.91 -12.65
CA GLY A 120 -7.54 8.92 -13.57
C GLY A 120 -8.86 9.54 -13.10
N LYS A 121 -8.90 10.86 -13.28
CA LYS A 121 -9.99 11.83 -13.16
C LYS A 121 -10.45 12.17 -11.75
#